data_AF-A0A7S0ZUH3-F1
#
_entry.id   AF-A0A7S0ZUH3-F1
#
_cell.length_a   1.000
_cell.length_b   1.000
_cell.length_c   1.000
_cell.angle_alpha   90.00
_cell.angle_beta   90.00
_cell.angle_gamma   90.00
#
_symmetry.space_group_name_H-M   'P 1'
#
loop_
_entity.id
_entity.type
_entity.pdbx_description
1 polymer ?
#
loop_
_entity_poly.entity_id
_entity_poly.type
_entity_poly.pdbx_seq_one_letter_code
_entity_poly.pdbx_strand_id
1 'polypeptide(L)'
;GEGVRLSKSRVGCRIMIRIFRHLLPSGLPAAVQLGQELLPEASRLLAHEFGNYVVQELFLRGTAADRQKIIEALCGAEERQRQGSELLRNATRVYASRVLQYVLRNSSEEIFAALSDELLRSTAIMRTMVKSPEARAVALTISTLLVAGDSRKDTLDALLAKTKPVA
;
A
#
# COMPACT_ATOMS: atom_id res chain seq x y z
N GLY A 1 13.86 2.52 -15.99
CA GLY A 1 14.67 1.81 -16.98
C GLY A 1 14.07 0.45 -17.25
N GLU A 2 14.92 -0.54 -17.49
CA GLU A 2 14.50 -1.88 -17.89
C GLU A 2 13.80 -2.65 -16.75
N GLY A 3 14.21 -2.44 -15.49
CA GLY A 3 13.55 -3.04 -14.34
C GLY A 3 12.08 -2.62 -14.21
N VAL A 4 11.78 -1.35 -14.50
CA VAL A 4 10.40 -0.81 -14.49
C VAL A 4 9.56 -1.46 -15.58
N ARG A 5 10.12 -1.63 -16.79
CA ARG A 5 9.45 -2.29 -17.92
C ARG A 5 9.14 -3.76 -17.60
N LEU A 6 10.10 -4.49 -17.03
CA LEU A 6 9.92 -5.88 -16.61
C LEU A 6 8.86 -6.00 -15.52
N SER A 7 8.83 -5.08 -14.56
CA SER A 7 7.83 -5.06 -13.47
C SER A 7 6.40 -4.87 -13.97
N LYS A 8 6.22 -4.21 -15.12
CA LYS A 8 4.92 -4.02 -15.79
C LYS A 8 4.58 -5.13 -16.79
N SER A 9 5.39 -6.18 -16.89
CA SER A 9 5.14 -7.34 -17.75
C SER A 9 4.57 -8.52 -16.98
N ARG A 10 3.63 -9.26 -17.60
CA ARG A 10 3.03 -10.50 -17.07
C ARG A 10 4.06 -11.55 -16.65
N VAL A 11 5.16 -11.65 -17.41
CA VAL A 11 6.25 -12.60 -17.15
C VAL A 11 7.39 -11.91 -16.40
N GLY A 12 7.76 -10.69 -16.83
CA GLY A 12 8.88 -9.95 -16.24
C GLY A 12 8.71 -9.69 -14.75
N CYS A 13 7.48 -9.44 -14.27
CA CYS A 13 7.23 -9.18 -12.86
C CYS A 13 7.61 -10.39 -11.98
N ARG A 14 7.44 -11.62 -12.48
CA ARG A 14 7.80 -12.84 -11.74
C ARG A 14 9.30 -12.99 -11.57
N ILE A 15 10.08 -12.54 -12.57
CA ILE A 15 11.54 -12.51 -12.48
C ILE A 15 11.96 -11.47 -11.44
N MET A 16 11.41 -10.26 -11.51
CA MET A 16 11.68 -9.19 -10.54
C MET A 16 11.38 -9.62 -9.10
N ILE A 17 10.22 -10.27 -8.87
CA ILE A 17 9.85 -10.81 -7.56
C ILE A 17 10.89 -11.83 -7.06
N ARG A 18 11.35 -12.76 -7.92
CA ARG A 18 12.35 -13.76 -7.52
C ARG A 18 13.70 -13.12 -7.20
N ILE A 19 14.13 -12.12 -7.99
CA ILE A 19 15.34 -11.35 -7.73
C ILE A 19 15.25 -10.69 -6.35
N PHE A 20 14.17 -9.95 -6.07
CA PHE A 20 14.05 -9.28 -4.77
C PHE A 20 13.87 -10.26 -3.61
N ARG A 21 13.21 -11.39 -3.81
CA ARG A 21 13.04 -12.38 -2.75
C ARG A 21 14.34 -13.05 -2.32
N HIS A 22 15.19 -13.39 -3.29
CA HIS A 22 16.35 -14.26 -3.04
C HIS A 22 17.69 -13.53 -3.05
N LEU A 23 17.79 -12.40 -3.76
CA LEU A 23 19.07 -11.73 -3.98
C LEU A 23 19.17 -10.39 -3.24
N LEU A 24 18.05 -9.69 -3.03
CA LEU A 24 18.06 -8.44 -2.27
C LEU A 24 18.43 -8.63 -0.79
N PRO A 25 17.98 -9.68 -0.06
CA PRO A 25 18.38 -9.89 1.33
C PRO A 25 19.88 -10.13 1.51
N SER A 26 20.53 -10.71 0.51
CA SER A 26 21.99 -10.92 0.49
C SER A 26 22.77 -9.66 0.12
N GLY A 27 22.10 -8.54 -0.13
CA GLY A 27 22.72 -7.28 -0.51
C GLY A 27 23.40 -7.32 -1.88
N LEU A 28 22.99 -8.23 -2.78
CA LEU A 28 23.63 -8.35 -4.10
C LEU A 28 23.55 -7.00 -4.83
N PRO A 29 24.67 -6.40 -5.29
CA PRO A 29 24.67 -5.04 -5.85
C PRO A 29 23.68 -4.83 -7.00
N ALA A 30 23.54 -5.81 -7.89
CA ALA A 30 22.58 -5.74 -8.99
C ALA A 30 21.12 -5.70 -8.51
N ALA A 31 20.77 -6.45 -7.46
CA ALA A 31 19.43 -6.42 -6.89
C ALA A 31 19.14 -5.10 -6.18
N VAL A 32 20.13 -4.56 -5.45
CA VAL A 32 20.04 -3.24 -4.81
C VAL A 32 19.84 -2.13 -5.86
N GLN A 33 20.63 -2.14 -6.93
CA GLN A 33 20.50 -1.18 -8.04
C GLN A 33 19.14 -1.26 -8.73
N LEU A 34 18.61 -2.47 -8.96
CA LEU A 34 17.26 -2.64 -9.49
C LEU A 34 16.21 -2.05 -8.54
N GLY A 35 16.35 -2.25 -7.23
CA GLY A 35 15.47 -1.60 -6.25
C GLY A 35 15.52 -0.07 -6.36
N GLN A 36 16.72 0.50 -6.41
CA GLN A 36 16.93 1.94 -6.56
C GLN A 36 16.34 2.50 -7.87
N GLU A 37 16.35 1.72 -8.96
CA GLU A 37 15.71 2.09 -10.22
C GLU A 37 14.17 2.11 -10.11
N LEU A 38 13.58 1.22 -9.31
CA LEU A 38 12.13 1.07 -9.20
C LEU A 38 11.48 2.07 -8.24
N LEU A 39 12.16 2.45 -7.17
CA LEU A 39 11.59 3.31 -6.11
C LEU A 39 11.05 4.66 -6.62
N PRO A 40 11.72 5.38 -7.55
CA PRO A 40 11.15 6.59 -8.14
C PRO A 40 9.82 6.38 -8.88
N GLU A 41 9.58 5.16 -9.37
CA GLU A 41 8.36 4.78 -10.10
C GLU A 41 7.34 4.05 -9.20
N ALA A 42 7.57 3.99 -7.88
CA ALA A 42 6.75 3.22 -6.94
C ALA A 42 5.26 3.61 -7.02
N SER A 43 4.93 4.90 -7.15
CA SER A 43 3.55 5.40 -7.27
C SER A 43 2.82 4.85 -8.49
N ARG A 44 3.53 4.66 -9.62
CA ARG A 44 2.98 4.07 -10.84
C ARG A 44 2.93 2.55 -10.75
N LEU A 45 3.91 1.92 -10.10
CA LEU A 45 3.99 0.47 -9.96
C LEU A 45 2.95 -0.09 -8.99
N LEU A 46 2.71 0.57 -7.84
CA LEU A 46 1.71 0.13 -6.86
C LEU A 46 0.30 0.11 -7.44
N ALA A 47 0.03 0.97 -8.43
CA ALA A 47 -1.24 1.06 -9.12
C ALA A 47 -1.34 0.17 -10.37
N HIS A 48 -0.30 -0.60 -10.70
CA HIS A 48 -0.25 -1.45 -11.90
C HIS A 48 -0.65 -2.89 -11.58
N GLU A 49 -1.33 -3.57 -12.50
CA GLU A 49 -1.86 -4.94 -12.32
C GLU A 49 -0.80 -6.01 -11.99
N PHE A 50 0.43 -5.82 -12.47
CA PHE A 50 1.59 -6.66 -12.16
C PHE A 50 2.59 -6.00 -11.21
N GLY A 51 2.74 -4.67 -11.31
CA GLY A 51 3.77 -3.92 -10.58
C GLY A 51 3.51 -3.92 -9.07
N ASN A 52 2.24 -4.00 -8.65
CA ASN A 52 1.85 -4.02 -7.25
C ASN A 52 2.52 -5.16 -6.47
N TYR A 53 2.69 -6.33 -7.07
CA TYR A 53 3.36 -7.47 -6.42
C TYR A 53 4.86 -7.24 -6.26
N VAL A 54 5.49 -6.53 -7.21
CA VAL A 54 6.91 -6.17 -7.13
C VAL A 54 7.14 -5.17 -6.02
N VAL A 55 6.25 -4.18 -5.88
CA VAL A 55 6.29 -3.19 -4.79
C VAL A 55 6.10 -3.86 -3.42
N GLN A 56 5.20 -4.84 -3.31
CA GLN A 56 5.03 -5.60 -2.07
C GLN A 56 6.31 -6.38 -1.69
N GLU A 57 6.97 -7.03 -2.64
CA GLU A 57 8.21 -7.75 -2.36
C GLU A 57 9.36 -6.78 -2.00
N LEU A 58 9.46 -5.63 -2.68
CA LEU A 58 10.39 -4.57 -2.31
C LEU A 58 10.13 -4.03 -0.90
N PHE A 59 8.87 -3.82 -0.54
CA PHE A 59 8.51 -3.42 0.82
C PHE A 59 8.94 -4.46 1.85
N LEU A 60 8.73 -5.75 1.56
CA LEU A 60 9.07 -6.83 2.49
C LEU A 60 10.58 -7.04 2.66
N ARG A 61 11.36 -6.93 1.57
CA ARG A 61 12.77 -7.32 1.52
C ARG A 61 13.75 -6.14 1.52
N GLY A 62 13.25 -4.95 1.18
CA GLY A 62 14.04 -3.73 1.11
C GLY A 62 14.45 -3.19 2.47
N THR A 63 15.36 -2.22 2.40
CA THR A 63 15.85 -1.48 3.56
C THR A 63 14.75 -0.61 4.17
N ALA A 64 14.97 -0.07 5.37
CA ALA A 64 14.06 0.90 5.98
C ALA A 64 13.83 2.12 5.07
N ALA A 65 14.88 2.59 4.39
CA ALA A 65 14.77 3.70 3.44
C ALA A 65 13.92 3.35 2.21
N ASP A 66 14.00 2.11 1.71
CA ASP A 66 13.18 1.65 0.59
C ASP A 66 11.70 1.57 0.99
N ARG A 67 11.42 1.06 2.19
CA ARG A 67 10.05 1.01 2.75
C ARG A 67 9.46 2.41 2.91
N GLN A 68 10.26 3.35 3.39
CA GLN A 68 9.84 4.73 3.56
C GLN A 68 9.41 5.36 2.23
N LYS A 69 10.18 5.16 1.16
CA LYS A 69 9.79 5.64 -0.19
C LYS A 69 8.50 5.00 -0.71
N ILE A 70 8.21 3.75 -0.36
CA ILE A 70 6.95 3.09 -0.73
C ILE A 70 5.78 3.68 0.06
N ILE A 71 5.99 4.02 1.33
CA ILE A 71 4.99 4.70 2.18
C ILE A 71 4.71 6.10 1.63
N GLU A 72 5.75 6.86 1.28
CA GLU A 72 5.63 8.17 0.61
C GLU A 72 4.85 8.05 -0.71
N ALA A 73 5.09 7.00 -1.50
CA ALA A 73 4.35 6.76 -2.72
C ALA A 73 2.86 6.42 -2.47
N LEU A 74 2.52 5.78 -1.35
CA LEU A 74 1.14 5.51 -0.94
C LEU A 74 0.43 6.78 -0.43
N CYS A 75 1.12 7.60 0.36
CA CYS A 75 0.61 8.83 0.95
C CYS A 75 0.65 10.04 -0.01
N GLY A 76 1.36 9.91 -1.12
CA GLY A 76 1.67 11.01 -2.04
C GLY A 76 2.85 11.83 -1.52
N ALA A 77 3.92 11.92 -2.32
CA ALA A 77 5.04 12.78 -2.00
C ALA A 77 4.60 14.24 -2.17
N GLU A 78 4.39 14.96 -1.06
CA GLU A 78 4.24 16.42 -0.90
C GLU A 78 3.63 17.26 -2.06
N GLU A 79 2.72 16.72 -2.88
CA GLU A 79 1.96 17.52 -3.83
C GLU A 79 0.83 18.24 -3.08
N ARG A 80 1.21 19.31 -2.37
CA ARG A 80 0.33 20.28 -1.67
C ARG A 80 -0.70 20.97 -2.57
N GLN A 81 -0.77 20.61 -3.86
CA GLN A 81 -1.71 21.13 -4.85
C GLN A 81 -2.89 20.20 -5.14
N ARG A 82 -2.89 18.93 -4.70
CA ARG A 82 -4.06 18.06 -4.87
C ARG A 82 -4.99 18.14 -3.67
N GLN A 83 -6.24 18.53 -3.94
CA GLN A 83 -7.30 18.64 -2.95
C GLN A 83 -7.80 17.23 -2.58
N GLY A 84 -7.12 16.54 -1.66
CA GLY A 84 -7.52 15.22 -1.16
C GLY A 84 -6.36 14.36 -0.64
N SER A 85 -6.70 13.35 0.16
CA SER A 85 -5.73 12.34 0.64
C SER A 85 -5.40 11.36 -0.50
N GLU A 86 -4.14 11.35 -0.93
CA GLU A 86 -3.64 10.36 -1.89
C GLU A 86 -3.74 8.94 -1.32
N LEU A 87 -3.54 8.79 -0.01
CA LEU A 87 -3.71 7.52 0.68
C LEU A 87 -5.14 6.98 0.52
N LEU A 88 -6.15 7.82 0.70
CA LEU A 88 -7.55 7.45 0.44
C LEU A 88 -7.78 7.12 -1.03
N ARG A 89 -7.18 7.88 -1.96
CA ARG A 89 -7.27 7.59 -3.40
C ARG A 89 -6.64 6.25 -3.75
N ASN A 90 -5.54 5.88 -3.11
CA ASN A 90 -4.92 4.57 -3.29
C ASN A 90 -5.73 3.46 -2.62
N ALA A 91 -6.41 3.73 -1.51
CA ALA A 91 -7.32 2.78 -0.89
C ALA A 91 -8.49 2.39 -1.81
N THR A 92 -8.97 3.28 -2.68
CA THR A 92 -10.09 3.00 -3.61
C THR A 92 -9.66 2.39 -4.95
N ARG A 93 -8.36 2.21 -5.20
CA ARG A 93 -7.84 1.65 -6.46
C ARG A 93 -7.56 0.16 -6.32
N VAL A 94 -7.97 -0.63 -7.32
CA VAL A 94 -7.89 -2.11 -7.28
C VAL A 94 -6.52 -2.65 -6.90
N TYR A 95 -5.46 -2.12 -7.50
CA TYR A 95 -4.10 -2.63 -7.26
C TYR A 95 -3.40 -1.94 -6.09
N ALA A 96 -3.55 -0.62 -5.97
CA ALA A 96 -2.93 0.15 -4.90
C ALA A 96 -3.47 -0.24 -3.52
N SER A 97 -4.78 -0.52 -3.42
CA SER A 97 -5.41 -0.99 -2.18
C SER A 97 -4.84 -2.32 -1.69
N ARG A 98 -4.37 -3.20 -2.60
CA ARG A 98 -3.70 -4.45 -2.24
C ARG A 98 -2.32 -4.19 -1.65
N VAL A 99 -1.56 -3.25 -2.23
CA VAL A 99 -0.28 -2.80 -1.64
C VAL A 99 -0.51 -2.18 -0.27
N LEU A 100 -1.52 -1.33 -0.13
CA LEU A 100 -1.85 -0.70 1.15
C LEU A 100 -2.24 -1.73 2.22
N GLN A 101 -3.10 -2.70 1.89
CA GLN A 101 -3.41 -3.82 2.80
C GLN A 101 -2.15 -4.60 3.20
N TYR A 102 -1.24 -4.83 2.25
CA TYR A 102 0.02 -5.51 2.51
C TYR A 102 0.92 -4.71 3.46
N VAL A 103 1.07 -3.40 3.22
CA VAL A 103 1.85 -2.49 4.08
C VAL A 103 1.26 -2.44 5.48
N LEU A 104 -0.05 -2.27 5.63
CA LEU A 104 -0.71 -2.25 6.94
C LEU A 104 -0.43 -3.52 7.77
N ARG A 105 -0.36 -4.68 7.11
CA ARG A 105 -0.11 -5.98 7.78
C ARG A 105 1.35 -6.27 8.11
N ASN A 106 2.28 -5.63 7.41
CA ASN A 106 3.71 -5.97 7.47
C ASN A 106 4.60 -4.78 7.87
N SER A 107 4.00 -3.69 8.35
CA SER A 107 4.70 -2.49 8.83
C SER A 107 4.87 -2.52 10.35
N SER A 108 5.69 -1.61 10.88
CA SER A 108 5.77 -1.39 12.32
C SER A 108 4.47 -0.79 12.86
N GLU A 109 4.28 -0.87 14.17
CA GLU A 109 3.14 -0.24 14.85
C GLU A 109 3.05 1.26 14.57
N GLU A 110 4.19 1.95 14.52
CA GLU A 110 4.28 3.38 14.20
C GLU A 110 3.73 3.71 12.80
N ILE A 111 4.15 2.96 11.78
CA ILE A 111 3.68 3.17 10.40
C ILE A 111 2.20 2.79 10.28
N PHE A 112 1.79 1.68 10.89
CA PHE A 112 0.38 1.29 10.93
C PHE A 112 -0.48 2.38 11.59
N ALA A 113 -0.05 2.91 12.74
CA ALA A 113 -0.73 3.99 13.45
C ALA A 113 -0.89 5.21 12.53
N ALA A 114 0.19 5.70 11.92
CA ALA A 114 0.16 6.86 11.04
C ALA A 114 -0.81 6.69 9.84
N LEU A 115 -0.76 5.53 9.15
CA LEU A 115 -1.63 5.24 8.01
C LEU A 115 -3.10 5.08 8.45
N SER A 116 -3.34 4.42 9.59
CA SER A 116 -4.68 4.23 10.14
C SER A 116 -5.28 5.55 10.61
N ASP A 117 -4.49 6.41 11.26
CA ASP A 117 -4.93 7.73 11.73
C ASP A 117 -5.38 8.60 10.57
N GLU A 118 -4.64 8.62 9.46
CA GLU A 118 -5.04 9.40 8.29
C GLU A 118 -6.37 8.89 7.69
N LEU A 119 -6.53 7.57 7.53
CA LEU A 119 -7.71 6.95 6.94
C LEU A 119 -8.94 6.98 7.87
N LEU A 120 -8.72 7.02 9.18
CA LEU A 120 -9.77 7.04 10.19
C LEU A 120 -9.96 8.43 10.83
N ARG A 121 -9.28 9.47 10.32
CA ARG A 121 -9.36 10.85 10.85
C ARG A 121 -10.77 11.42 10.85
N SER A 122 -11.64 10.97 9.93
CA SER A 122 -13.03 11.44 9.90
C SER A 122 -14.01 10.38 9.44
N THR A 123 -15.24 10.48 9.94
CA THR A 123 -16.35 9.61 9.53
C THR A 123 -16.69 9.75 8.05
N ALA A 124 -16.38 10.89 7.42
CA ALA A 124 -16.55 11.09 5.99
C ALA A 124 -15.59 10.19 5.19
N ILE A 125 -14.32 10.10 5.60
CA ILE A 125 -13.34 9.21 4.95
C ILE A 125 -13.75 7.75 5.13
N MET A 126 -14.10 7.34 6.37
CA MET A 126 -14.57 5.98 6.65
C MET A 126 -15.78 5.61 5.79
N ARG A 127 -16.77 6.51 5.64
CA ARG A 127 -17.94 6.29 4.78
C ARG A 127 -17.57 6.10 3.31
N THR A 128 -16.59 6.86 2.81
CA THR A 128 -16.07 6.67 1.46
C THR A 128 -15.40 5.29 1.33
N MET A 129 -14.60 4.88 2.32
CA MET A 129 -13.92 3.60 2.30
C MET A 129 -14.91 2.43 2.26
N VAL A 130 -15.91 2.40 3.15
CA VAL A 130 -16.83 1.25 3.25
C VAL A 130 -17.75 1.08 2.03
N LYS A 131 -17.88 2.10 1.18
CA LYS A 131 -18.69 2.10 -0.05
C LYS A 131 -17.94 1.58 -1.29
N SER A 132 -16.60 1.69 -1.34
CA SER A 132 -15.79 1.12 -2.42
C SER A 132 -15.39 -0.31 -2.06
N PRO A 133 -15.51 -1.31 -2.95
CA PRO A 133 -15.06 -2.68 -2.68
C PRO A 133 -13.59 -2.75 -2.25
N GLU A 134 -12.72 -1.99 -2.93
CA GLU A 134 -11.28 -1.93 -2.68
C GLU A 134 -10.98 -1.30 -1.32
N ALA A 135 -11.54 -0.11 -1.06
CA ALA A 135 -11.28 0.61 0.17
C ALA A 135 -11.97 -0.06 1.37
N ARG A 136 -13.05 -0.80 1.13
CA ARG A 136 -13.69 -1.64 2.15
C ARG A 136 -12.77 -2.77 2.60
N ALA A 137 -12.01 -3.39 1.69
CA ALA A 137 -11.02 -4.40 2.05
C ALA A 137 -9.88 -3.79 2.90
N VAL A 138 -9.48 -2.55 2.61
CA VAL A 138 -8.54 -1.78 3.45
C VAL A 138 -9.16 -1.52 4.83
N ALA A 139 -10.41 -1.06 4.90
CA ALA A 139 -11.11 -0.80 6.17
C ALA A 139 -11.24 -2.06 7.03
N LEU A 140 -11.61 -3.20 6.44
CA LEU A 140 -11.63 -4.50 7.12
C LEU A 140 -10.24 -4.87 7.63
N THR A 141 -9.19 -4.64 6.84
CA THR A 141 -7.80 -4.88 7.27
C THR A 141 -7.45 -4.03 8.50
N ILE A 142 -7.74 -2.73 8.47
CA ILE A 142 -7.48 -1.85 9.62
C ILE A 142 -8.29 -2.31 10.84
N SER A 143 -9.59 -2.59 10.69
CA SER A 143 -10.43 -3.10 11.78
C SER A 143 -9.88 -4.39 12.40
N THR A 144 -9.37 -5.33 11.59
CA THR A 144 -8.77 -6.58 12.12
C THR A 144 -7.46 -6.37 12.87
N LEU A 145 -6.75 -5.26 12.61
CA LEU A 145 -5.46 -4.95 13.22
C LEU A 145 -5.58 -4.02 14.43
N LEU A 146 -6.66 -3.23 14.52
CA LEU A 146 -6.93 -2.38 15.68
C LEU A 146 -7.29 -3.23 16.91
N VAL A 147 -6.77 -2.81 18.07
CA VAL A 147 -7.03 -3.45 19.36
C VAL A 147 -8.47 -3.21 19.84
N ALA A 148 -8.95 -4.07 20.73
CA ALA A 148 -10.24 -3.87 21.39
C ALA A 148 -10.21 -2.59 22.25
N GLY A 149 -11.30 -1.81 22.19
CA GLY A 149 -11.42 -0.53 22.91
C GLY A 149 -10.95 0.69 22.12
N ASP A 150 -10.42 0.52 20.90
CA ASP A 150 -10.16 1.65 20.01
C ASP A 150 -11.48 2.23 19.48
N SER A 151 -11.79 3.49 19.81
CA SER A 151 -13.05 4.14 19.41
C SER A 151 -13.21 4.30 17.89
N ARG A 152 -12.10 4.35 17.15
CA ARG A 152 -12.10 4.39 15.68
C ARG A 152 -12.52 3.04 15.13
N LYS A 153 -12.11 1.94 15.77
CA LYS A 153 -12.55 0.58 15.43
C LYS A 153 -14.06 0.43 15.58
N ASP A 154 -14.61 0.84 16.71
CA ASP A 154 -16.06 0.76 16.97
C ASP A 154 -16.86 1.51 15.91
N THR A 155 -16.41 2.73 15.57
CA THR A 155 -17.04 3.56 14.54
C THR A 155 -16.95 2.91 13.16
N LEU A 156 -15.77 2.38 12.81
CA LEU A 156 -15.54 1.73 11.53
C LEU A 156 -16.36 0.43 11.39
N ASP A 157 -16.41 -0.38 12.43
CA ASP A 157 -17.18 -1.63 12.46
C ASP A 157 -18.69 -1.37 12.33
N ALA A 158 -19.20 -0.34 13.01
CA ALA A 158 -20.58 0.10 12.85
C ALA A 158 -20.91 0.54 11.40
N LEU A 159 -19.98 1.24 10.73
CA LEU A 159 -20.15 1.64 9.33
C LEU A 159 -20.04 0.45 8.36
N LEU A 160 -19.11 -0.48 8.63
CA LEU A 160 -18.93 -1.69 7.84
C LEU A 160 -20.17 -2.59 7.88
N ALA A 161 -20.84 -2.69 9.04
CA ALA A 161 -22.06 -3.47 9.22
C ALA A 161 -23.29 -2.85 8.55
N LYS A 162 -23.40 -1.51 8.56
CA LYS A 162 -24.55 -0.78 7.98
C LYS A 162 -24.47 -0.64 6.45
N THR A 163 -23.30 -0.77 5.86
CA THR A 163 -23.08 -0.54 4.42
C THR A 163 -23.15 -1.87 3.67
N LYS A 164 -24.16 -2.01 2.80
CA LYS A 164 -24.23 -3.16 1.87
C LYS A 164 -23.04 -3.09 0.89
N PRO A 165 -22.36 -4.21 0.59
CA PRO A 165 -21.33 -4.23 -0.44
C PRO A 165 -21.93 -3.80 -1.78
N VAL A 166 -21.26 -2.88 -2.48
CA VAL A 166 -21.57 -2.60 -3.89
C VAL A 166 -21.08 -3.81 -4.69
N ALA A 167 -21.97 -4.40 -5.49
CA ALA A 167 -21.70 -5.58 -6.32
C ALA A 167 -20.70 -5.29 -7.43
#